data_AF-A0A953R4P2-F1
#
_entry.id   AF-A0A953R4P2-F1
#
_cell.length_a   1.000
_cell.length_b   1.000
_cell.length_c   1.000
_cell.angle_alpha   90.00
_cell.angle_beta   90.00
_cell.angle_gamma   90.00
#
_symmetry.space_group_name_H-M   'P 1'
#
loop_
_entity.id
_entity.type
_entity.pdbx_description
1 polymer ?
#
loop_
_entity_poly.entity_id
_entity_poly.type
_entity_poly.pdbx_seq_one_letter_code
_entity_poly.pdbx_strand_id
1 'polypeptide(L)'
;MRANSRANVRVFVIWEPVLVTDWWRPSQALTSLVPDPRAVHFYDLRRQLSGMYGGRSKLDTLAGIRKVGFRMKNVVWDAALVYPPGAKWGSPAQLLVAPVVEYRDDLADAMAQLGQ
;
A
#
# COMPACT_ATOMS: atom_id res chain seq x y z
N MET A 1 -2.94 8.32 -7.92
CA MET A 1 -2.68 7.37 -9.03
C MET A 1 -3.65 7.67 -10.17
N ARG A 2 -3.20 7.76 -11.43
CA ARG A 2 -4.13 7.97 -12.56
C ARG A 2 -4.57 6.60 -13.11
N ALA A 3 -5.85 6.47 -13.45
CA ALA A 3 -6.41 5.21 -13.91
C ALA A 3 -5.79 4.77 -15.25
N ASN A 4 -5.33 3.52 -15.33
CA ASN A 4 -5.17 2.80 -16.60
C ASN A 4 -6.33 1.81 -16.71
N SER A 5 -7.42 2.24 -17.35
CA SER A 5 -8.69 1.50 -17.45
C SER A 5 -8.60 0.20 -18.23
N ARG A 6 -7.46 -0.10 -18.88
CA ARG A 6 -7.26 -1.35 -19.64
C ARG A 6 -6.63 -2.47 -18.82
N ALA A 7 -5.98 -2.18 -17.70
CA ALA A 7 -5.33 -3.21 -16.89
C ALA A 7 -6.35 -3.94 -16.01
N ASN A 8 -6.47 -5.27 -16.20
CA ASN A 8 -7.34 -6.15 -15.42
C ASN A 8 -6.72 -6.49 -14.05
N VAL A 9 -6.57 -5.46 -13.20
CA VAL A 9 -6.00 -5.58 -11.85
C VAL A 9 -7.03 -5.17 -10.80
N ARG A 10 -7.02 -5.85 -9.66
CA ARG A 10 -7.80 -5.47 -8.47
C ARG A 10 -6.95 -4.59 -7.58
N VAL A 11 -7.48 -3.46 -7.15
CA VAL A 11 -6.77 -2.50 -6.31
C VAL A 11 -7.45 -2.43 -4.96
N PHE A 12 -6.69 -2.70 -3.90
CA PHE A 12 -7.13 -2.57 -2.52
C PHE A 12 -6.32 -1.50 -1.82
N VAL A 13 -7.00 -0.52 -1.23
CA VAL A 13 -6.36 0.55 -0.46
C VAL A 13 -6.70 0.35 1.01
N ILE A 14 -5.69 0.02 1.81
CA ILE A 14 -5.86 -0.21 3.25
C ILE A 14 -5.33 1.01 3.97
N TRP A 15 -6.22 1.68 4.68
CA TRP A 15 -5.87 2.80 5.54
C TRP A 15 -5.71 2.30 6.97
N GLU A 16 -4.55 2.55 7.56
CA GLU A 16 -4.27 2.26 8.96
C GLU A 16 -4.08 3.58 9.73
N PRO A 17 -4.57 3.70 10.97
CA PRO A 17 -4.36 4.90 11.76
C PRO A 17 -2.88 5.05 12.07
N VAL A 18 -2.32 6.25 12.03
CA VAL A 18 -0.90 6.47 12.39
C VAL A 18 -0.77 7.50 13.49
N LEU A 19 -1.54 8.58 13.38
CA LEU A 19 -1.66 9.58 14.43
C LEU A 19 -2.59 9.08 15.53
N VAL A 20 -2.40 9.64 16.73
CA VAL A 20 -3.29 9.33 17.87
C VAL A 20 -4.71 9.84 17.67
N THR A 21 -4.94 10.68 16.66
CA THR A 21 -6.23 11.28 16.30
C THR A 21 -6.96 10.55 15.17
N ASP A 22 -6.34 9.53 14.57
CA ASP A 22 -6.93 8.77 13.46
C ASP A 22 -7.92 7.73 14.01
N TRP A 23 -8.98 8.16 14.67
CA TRP A 23 -9.98 7.26 15.27
C TRP A 23 -11.07 6.81 14.31
N TRP A 24 -11.22 7.53 13.21
CA TRP A 24 -12.32 7.35 12.28
C TRP A 24 -11.81 6.88 10.92
N ARG A 25 -12.67 6.19 10.19
CA ARG A 25 -12.42 5.82 8.81
C ARG A 25 -12.07 7.06 7.96
N PRO A 26 -11.21 6.91 6.94
CA PRO A 26 -10.90 7.96 5.98
C PRO A 26 -12.15 8.70 5.49
N SER A 27 -12.08 10.02 5.48
CA SER A 27 -13.12 10.85 4.87
C SER A 27 -13.09 10.70 3.35
N GLN A 28 -14.17 11.13 2.68
CA GLN A 28 -14.21 11.16 1.22
C GLN A 28 -13.10 12.03 0.62
N ALA A 29 -12.71 13.11 1.31
CA ALA A 29 -11.61 13.96 0.89
C ALA A 29 -10.25 13.24 0.94
N LEU A 30 -10.08 12.28 1.87
CA LEU A 30 -8.86 11.49 1.96
C LEU A 30 -8.85 10.36 0.91
N THR A 31 -9.98 9.68 0.71
CA THR A 31 -10.07 8.61 -0.30
C THR A 31 -9.95 9.15 -1.73
N SER A 32 -10.37 10.40 -2.00
CA SER A 32 -10.23 11.03 -3.33
C SER A 32 -8.78 11.26 -3.77
N LEU A 33 -7.79 11.18 -2.86
CA LEU A 33 -6.37 11.19 -3.21
C LEU A 33 -5.94 9.94 -4.00
N VAL A 34 -6.73 8.87 -3.94
CA VAL A 34 -6.58 7.67 -4.77
C VAL A 34 -7.81 7.54 -5.68
N PRO A 35 -7.86 8.30 -6.80
CA PRO A 35 -9.05 8.36 -7.65
C PRO A 35 -9.17 7.17 -8.63
N ASP A 36 -8.50 6.05 -8.36
CA ASP A 36 -8.59 4.87 -9.23
C ASP A 36 -9.97 4.22 -9.05
N PRO A 37 -10.82 4.12 -10.10
CA PRO A 37 -12.17 3.57 -9.96
C PRO A 37 -12.19 2.08 -9.61
N ARG A 38 -11.05 1.37 -9.72
CA ARG A 38 -10.91 -0.03 -9.31
C ARG A 38 -10.58 -0.17 -7.81
N ALA A 39 -10.23 0.93 -7.14
CA ALA A 39 -9.82 0.91 -5.75
C ALA A 39 -11.01 0.63 -4.85
N VAL A 40 -10.89 -0.42 -4.04
CA VAL A 40 -11.77 -0.66 -2.90
C VAL A 40 -11.03 -0.28 -1.63
N HIS A 41 -11.62 0.64 -0.87
CA HIS A 41 -10.99 1.23 0.32
C HIS A 41 -11.45 0.51 1.58
N PHE A 42 -10.49 0.14 2.42
CA PHE A 42 -10.70 -0.48 3.73
C PHE A 42 -10.02 0.33 4.82
N TYR A 43 -10.59 0.31 6.02
CA TYR A 43 -9.99 0.91 7.20
C TYR A 43 -9.64 -0.17 8.22
N ASP A 44 -8.35 -0.39 8.47
CA ASP A 44 -7.84 -1.33 9.46
C ASP A 44 -7.44 -0.57 10.74
N LEU A 45 -8.46 -0.24 11.54
CA LEU A 45 -8.28 0.46 12.82
C LEU A 45 -7.32 -0.25 13.78
N ARG A 46 -7.25 -1.59 13.72
CA ARG A 46 -6.45 -2.42 14.63
C ARG A 46 -5.03 -2.68 14.13
N ARG A 47 -4.67 -2.16 12.95
CA ARG A 47 -3.36 -2.36 12.32
C ARG A 47 -2.99 -3.85 12.18
N GLN A 48 -3.97 -4.69 11.87
CA GLN A 48 -3.77 -6.14 11.73
C GLN A 48 -2.83 -6.45 10.57
N LEU A 49 -2.96 -5.73 9.45
CA LEU A 49 -2.08 -5.90 8.30
C LEU A 49 -0.63 -5.60 8.68
N SER A 50 -0.38 -4.44 9.30
CA SER A 50 0.94 -4.10 9.84
C SER A 50 1.48 -5.13 10.85
N GLY A 51 0.61 -5.69 11.69
CA GLY A 51 0.96 -6.79 12.59
C GLY A 51 1.43 -8.04 11.86
N MET A 52 0.73 -8.45 10.80
CA MET A 52 1.07 -9.62 9.98
C MET A 52 2.41 -9.48 9.25
N TYR A 53 2.76 -8.26 8.82
CA TYR A 53 4.07 -7.98 8.22
C TYR A 53 5.22 -7.88 9.24
N GLY A 54 4.98 -8.35 10.46
CA GLY A 54 5.97 -8.55 11.51
C GLY A 54 6.23 -7.33 12.39
N GLY A 55 5.28 -6.38 12.40
CA GLY A 55 5.33 -5.21 13.25
C GLY A 55 6.67 -4.47 13.17
N ARG A 56 7.15 -3.93 14.30
CA ARG A 56 8.36 -3.09 14.33
C ARG A 56 9.62 -3.76 13.77
N SER A 57 9.86 -5.04 14.09
CA SER A 57 11.16 -5.69 13.82
C SER A 57 11.36 -6.03 12.35
N LYS A 58 10.33 -6.54 11.65
CA LYS A 58 10.41 -6.76 10.20
C LYS A 58 10.32 -5.45 9.42
N LEU A 59 9.57 -4.47 9.91
CA LEU A 59 9.55 -3.13 9.32
C LEU A 59 10.91 -2.45 9.38
N ASP A 60 11.65 -2.59 10.48
CA ASP A 60 13.03 -2.06 10.60
C ASP A 60 13.98 -2.76 9.60
N THR A 61 13.77 -4.06 9.30
CA THR A 61 14.52 -4.79 8.26
C THR A 61 14.17 -4.32 6.85
N LEU A 62 12.87 -4.10 6.58
CA LEU A 62 12.38 -3.56 5.32
C LEU A 62 12.82 -2.10 5.11
N ALA A 63 12.94 -1.32 6.17
CA ALA A 63 13.47 0.04 6.15
C ALA A 63 14.98 0.07 5.83
N GLY A 64 15.75 -0.92 6.30
CA GLY A 64 17.17 -1.07 5.97
C GLY A 64 17.47 -1.37 4.49
N ILE A 65 16.46 -1.82 3.73
CA ILE A 65 16.54 -2.00 2.28
C ILE A 65 16.29 -0.67 1.53
N ARG A 66 15.80 0.38 2.20
CA ARG A 66 15.40 1.65 1.57
C ARG A 66 16.47 2.75 1.74
N LYS A 67 16.56 3.65 0.74
CA LYS A 67 17.05 5.05 0.86
C LYS A 67 16.01 5.97 1.54
N VAL A 68 15.14 5.44 2.41
CA VAL A 68 14.00 6.18 2.98
C VAL A 68 14.13 6.16 4.50
N GLY A 69 14.69 7.24 5.03
CA GLY A 69 14.89 7.41 6.46
C GLY A 69 13.69 8.08 7.12
N PHE A 70 12.63 7.34 7.46
CA PHE A 70 11.72 7.78 8.51
C PHE A 70 11.13 6.60 9.30
N ARG A 71 11.34 6.64 10.62
CA ARG A 71 10.82 5.68 11.59
C ARG A 71 9.53 6.22 12.19
N MET A 72 8.36 5.79 11.71
CA MET A 72 7.08 6.14 12.32
C MET A 72 6.31 4.90 12.79
N LYS A 73 6.64 4.44 14.01
CA LYS A 73 5.90 3.39 14.76
C LYS A 73 5.79 2.05 14.01
N ASN A 74 5.06 1.09 14.59
CA ASN A 74 4.90 -0.29 14.10
C ASN A 74 3.93 -0.39 12.90
N VAL A 75 3.95 0.58 11.97
CA VAL A 75 3.01 0.66 10.84
C VAL A 75 3.76 0.55 9.52
N VAL A 76 3.26 -0.28 8.61
CA VAL A 76 3.68 -0.36 7.21
C VAL A 76 3.14 0.88 6.51
N TRP A 77 3.92 1.96 6.55
CA TRP A 77 3.57 3.21 5.88
C TRP A 77 4.11 3.21 4.44
N ASP A 78 3.33 3.79 3.51
CA ASP A 78 3.69 3.97 2.10
C ASP A 78 4.33 2.72 1.49
N ALA A 79 3.50 1.70 1.31
CA ALA A 79 3.89 0.45 0.68
C ALA A 79 2.82 0.02 -0.31
N ALA A 80 3.25 -0.60 -1.40
CA ALA A 80 2.39 -1.36 -2.29
C ALA A 80 2.86 -2.81 -2.35
N LEU A 81 1.90 -3.72 -2.28
CA LEU A 81 2.12 -5.16 -2.42
C LEU A 81 1.55 -5.57 -3.78
N VAL A 82 2.43 -5.89 -4.71
CA VAL A 82 2.09 -6.18 -6.09
C VAL A 82 2.16 -7.70 -6.30
N TYR A 83 1.05 -8.27 -6.76
CA TYR A 83 0.93 -9.71 -7.02
C TYR A 83 0.76 -9.93 -8.52
N PRO A 84 1.50 -10.86 -9.13
CA PRO A 84 1.33 -11.17 -10.55
C PRO A 84 -0.05 -11.84 -10.82
N PRO A 85 -0.56 -11.76 -12.06
CA PRO A 85 -1.72 -12.53 -12.48
C PRO A 85 -1.59 -14.01 -12.12
N GLY A 86 -2.66 -14.60 -11.59
CA GLY A 86 -2.67 -16.00 -11.16
C GLY A 86 -1.99 -16.30 -9.82
N ALA A 87 -1.51 -15.28 -9.09
CA ALA A 87 -1.00 -15.45 -7.74
C ALA A 87 -2.04 -16.16 -6.84
N LYS A 88 -1.59 -17.22 -6.16
CA LYS A 88 -2.41 -17.97 -5.20
C LYS A 88 -2.20 -17.42 -3.79
N TRP A 89 -3.15 -17.70 -2.91
CA TRP A 89 -3.00 -17.40 -1.49
C TRP A 89 -1.67 -17.92 -0.93
N GLY A 90 -0.93 -17.08 -0.20
CA GLY A 90 0.39 -17.39 0.33
C GLY A 90 1.57 -17.14 -0.61
N SER A 91 1.33 -16.74 -1.86
CA SER A 91 2.42 -16.34 -2.77
C SER A 91 3.10 -15.06 -2.27
N PRO A 92 4.43 -14.91 -2.44
CA PRO A 92 5.12 -13.68 -2.07
C PRO A 92 4.69 -12.52 -2.99
N ALA A 93 4.48 -11.33 -2.41
CA ALA A 93 4.26 -10.11 -3.16
C ALA A 93 5.59 -9.47 -3.55
N GLN A 94 5.62 -8.78 -4.69
CA GLN A 94 6.62 -7.73 -4.91
C GLN A 94 6.24 -6.54 -4.02
N LEU A 95 7.08 -6.30 -3.02
CA LEU A 95 6.89 -5.19 -2.09
C LEU A 95 7.58 -3.96 -2.66
N LEU A 96 6.80 -2.92 -2.94
CA LEU A 96 7.27 -1.59 -3.32
C LEU A 96 7.16 -0.70 -2.09
N VAL A 97 8.28 -0.10 -1.69
CA VAL A 97 8.53 0.37 -0.32
C VAL A 97 9.28 1.70 -0.41
N ALA A 98 8.56 2.82 -0.38
CA ALA A 98 9.08 4.20 -0.28
C ALA A 98 7.90 5.20 -0.19
N PRO A 99 8.07 6.50 0.13
CA PRO A 99 6.93 7.42 0.13
C PRO A 99 6.20 7.25 -1.19
N VAL A 100 4.93 6.84 -1.16
CA VAL A 100 4.20 6.48 -2.39
C VAL A 100 4.22 7.66 -3.36
N VAL A 101 4.34 8.88 -2.84
CA VAL A 101 4.53 10.13 -3.59
C VAL A 101 5.75 10.12 -4.52
N GLU A 102 6.88 9.57 -4.10
CA GLU A 102 8.11 9.52 -4.91
C GLU A 102 8.08 8.42 -5.99
N TYR A 103 7.23 7.39 -5.80
CA TYR A 103 7.16 6.20 -6.65
C TYR A 103 5.79 6.01 -7.30
N ARG A 104 5.01 7.09 -7.42
CA ARG A 104 3.65 7.03 -8.00
C ARG A 104 3.66 6.52 -9.43
N ASP A 105 4.68 6.91 -10.18
CA ASP A 105 4.82 6.59 -11.59
C ASP A 105 5.33 5.16 -11.74
N ASP A 106 6.35 4.74 -10.99
CA ASP A 106 6.82 3.35 -10.93
C ASP A 106 5.70 2.36 -10.54
N LEU A 107 4.83 2.74 -9.59
CA LEU A 107 3.67 1.95 -9.21
C LEU A 107 2.62 1.91 -10.34
N ALA A 108 2.43 3.01 -11.05
CA ALA A 108 1.54 3.06 -12.21
C ALA A 108 2.06 2.19 -13.35
N ASP A 109 3.36 2.19 -13.60
CA ASP A 109 4.03 1.36 -14.61
C ASP A 109 3.96 -0.12 -14.25
N ALA A 110 4.23 -0.48 -12.99
CA ALA A 110 4.06 -1.85 -12.50
C ALA A 110 2.62 -2.34 -12.72
N MET A 111 1.62 -1.52 -12.37
CA MET A 111 0.21 -1.85 -12.60
C MET A 111 -0.15 -1.94 -14.09
N ALA A 112 0.49 -1.16 -14.96
CA ALA A 112 0.29 -1.24 -16.40
C ALA A 112 0.89 -2.53 -16.99
N GLN A 113 2.05 -2.97 -16.50
CA GLN A 113 2.70 -4.21 -16.91
C GLN A 113 1.92 -5.46 -16.49
N LEU A 114 1.30 -5.46 -15.30
CA LEU A 114 0.44 -6.57 -14.85
C LEU A 114 -0.87 -6.69 -15.63
N GLY A 115 -1.26 -5.65 -16.36
CA GLY A 115 -2.50 -5.59 -17.12
C GLY A 115 -2.40 -6.05 -18.57
N GLN A 116 -1.20 -6.42 -19.05
CA GLN A 116 -0.96 -7.04 -20.36
C GLN A 116 -1.21 -8.55 -20.29
#